data_AF-A0A538CNA0-F1
#
_entry.id   AF-A0A538CNA0-F1
#
_cell.length_a   1.000
_cell.length_b   1.000
_cell.length_c   1.000
_cell.angle_alpha   90.00
_cell.angle_beta   90.00
_cell.angle_gamma   90.00
#
_symmetry.space_group_name_H-M   'P 1'
#
loop_
_entity.id
_entity.type
_entity.pdbx_description
1 polymer ?
#
loop_
_entity_poly.entity_id
_entity_poly.type
_entity_poly.pdbx_seq_one_letter_code
_entity_poly.pdbx_strand_id
1 'polypeptide(L)'
;MTRRRNDERGQTFVLTVIFMAMLLGMAALVLDVGSWFREKRQLQSTADAAALAGAQVLPDSWSGAKSLALEYADKNGGGVGNGDVKPDSTFINGDTISVTAKQDQPGIFSRVLGITTVNVRADASAVRGSFTGWALGLAPWVIDKPSVKYQELITFKVESGDQASPGNFGGVDLPVKEKGCGYASGGNDYYDMIARRTHSCLVNVNQDVPVEPGNKAATGTAVSDRGAVKPFDPYSILTTDANGHPQITDYNNPNVVVIPIIKTFHQGSSSPFT
;
A
#
# COMPACT_ATOMS: atom_id res chain seq x y z
N MET A 1 18.93 83.30 -26.58
CA MET A 1 19.49 82.11 -25.91
C MET A 1 18.40 81.07 -25.73
N THR A 2 18.27 80.13 -26.66
CA THR A 2 17.27 79.04 -26.59
C THR A 2 17.89 77.85 -25.85
N ARG A 3 17.45 77.66 -24.61
CA ARG A 3 17.89 76.56 -23.73
C ARG A 3 17.26 75.26 -24.25
N ARG A 4 18.08 74.38 -24.86
CA ARG A 4 17.65 73.02 -25.27
C ARG A 4 17.18 72.26 -24.03
N ARG A 5 15.91 71.85 -24.03
CA ARG A 5 15.24 71.13 -22.94
C ARG A 5 14.79 69.74 -23.42
N ASN A 6 15.68 69.02 -24.13
CA ASN A 6 15.32 67.79 -24.87
C ASN A 6 16.21 66.55 -24.64
N ASP A 7 17.19 66.55 -23.73
CA ASP A 7 18.12 65.40 -23.59
C ASP A 7 17.64 64.25 -22.69
N GLU A 8 16.68 64.44 -21.79
CA GLU A 8 16.28 63.36 -20.86
C GLU A 8 15.34 62.32 -21.48
N ARG A 9 14.67 62.65 -22.61
CA ARG A 9 13.76 61.73 -23.30
C ARG A 9 14.50 60.57 -23.98
N GLY A 10 15.73 60.79 -24.45
CA GLY A 10 16.55 59.75 -25.08
C GLY A 10 17.11 58.74 -24.07
N GLN A 11 17.59 59.21 -22.92
CA GLN A 11 18.13 58.35 -21.87
C GLN A 11 17.05 57.46 -21.23
N THR A 12 15.86 58.02 -21.00
CA THR A 12 14.71 57.26 -20.45
C THR A 12 14.29 56.13 -21.39
N PHE A 13 14.32 56.36 -22.70
CA PHE A 13 13.99 55.32 -23.70
C PHE A 13 14.98 54.15 -23.65
N VAL A 14 16.29 54.42 -23.61
CA VAL A 14 17.33 53.39 -23.52
C VAL A 14 17.17 52.55 -22.26
N LEU A 15 16.98 53.20 -21.11
CA LEU A 15 16.74 52.50 -19.84
C LEU A 15 15.48 51.63 -19.91
N THR A 16 14.40 52.14 -20.50
CA THR A 16 13.14 51.39 -20.64
C THR A 16 13.32 50.13 -21.49
N VAL A 17 14.05 50.22 -22.61
CA VAL A 17 14.33 49.07 -23.48
C VAL A 17 15.17 48.01 -22.76
N ILE A 18 16.20 48.44 -22.00
CA ILE A 18 17.04 47.52 -21.21
C ILE A 18 16.20 46.82 -20.14
N PHE A 19 15.37 47.56 -19.40
CA PHE A 19 14.48 46.97 -18.40
C PHE A 19 13.46 46.02 -19.02
N MET A 20 12.87 46.38 -20.16
CA MET A 20 11.93 45.50 -20.88
C MET A 20 12.62 44.20 -21.31
N ALA A 21 13.83 44.28 -21.87
CA ALA A 21 14.60 43.11 -22.24
C ALA A 21 14.93 42.22 -21.03
N MET A 22 15.26 42.82 -19.88
CA MET A 22 15.51 42.09 -18.64
C MET A 22 14.25 41.36 -18.16
N LEU A 23 13.10 42.02 -18.16
CA LEU A 23 11.82 41.42 -17.76
C LEU A 23 11.41 40.27 -18.69
N LEU A 24 11.60 40.44 -20.00
CA LEU A 24 11.35 39.36 -20.97
C LEU A 24 12.31 38.19 -20.77
N GLY A 25 13.58 38.44 -20.47
CA GLY A 25 14.56 37.40 -20.13
C GLY A 25 14.17 36.62 -18.87
N MET A 26 13.67 37.30 -17.83
CA MET A 26 13.15 36.64 -16.63
C MET A 26 11.90 35.83 -16.92
N ALA A 27 10.94 36.37 -17.68
CA ALA A 27 9.72 35.65 -18.06
C ALA A 27 10.03 34.39 -18.88
N ALA A 28 10.96 34.49 -19.81
CA ALA A 28 11.47 33.38 -20.60
C ALA A 28 12.05 32.26 -19.72
N LEU A 29 12.88 32.61 -18.73
CA LEU A 29 13.45 31.64 -17.79
C LEU A 29 12.37 30.99 -16.90
N VAL A 30 11.36 31.75 -16.47
CA VAL A 30 10.22 31.21 -15.72
C VAL A 30 9.43 30.19 -16.54
N LEU A 31 9.27 30.41 -17.85
CA LEU A 31 8.58 29.46 -18.74
C LEU A 31 9.34 28.14 -18.87
N ASP A 32 10.66 28.19 -19.06
CA ASP A 32 11.49 26.97 -19.13
C ASP A 32 11.43 26.18 -17.82
N VAL A 33 11.69 26.86 -16.69
CA VAL A 33 11.64 26.22 -15.36
C VAL A 33 10.25 25.66 -15.09
N GLY A 34 9.19 26.42 -15.39
CA GLY A 34 7.80 25.97 -15.25
C GLY A 34 7.51 24.70 -16.06
N SER A 35 8.04 24.61 -17.28
CA SER A 35 7.91 23.42 -18.13
C SER A 35 8.60 22.20 -17.52
N TRP A 36 9.83 22.36 -17.02
CA TRP A 36 10.58 21.27 -16.37
C TRP A 36 9.93 20.82 -15.06
N PHE A 37 9.37 21.74 -14.28
CA PHE A 37 8.62 21.40 -13.06
C PHE A 37 7.30 20.68 -13.36
N ARG A 38 6.63 21.02 -14.46
CA ARG A 38 5.46 20.26 -14.93
C ARG A 38 5.87 18.84 -15.28
N GLU A 39 6.94 18.67 -16.05
CA GLU A 39 7.43 17.34 -16.43
C GLU A 39 7.87 16.52 -15.22
N LYS A 40 8.56 17.15 -14.26
CA LYS A 40 8.97 16.48 -13.03
C LYS A 40 7.79 15.89 -12.26
N ARG A 41 6.66 16.61 -12.21
CA ARG A 41 5.42 16.11 -11.58
C ARG A 41 4.81 14.95 -12.35
N GLN A 42 4.84 14.99 -13.68
CA GLN A 42 4.41 13.86 -14.50
C GLN A 42 5.27 12.63 -14.24
N LEU A 43 6.60 12.76 -14.29
CA LEU A 43 7.54 11.66 -14.02
C LEU A 43 7.38 11.09 -12.61
N GLN A 44 7.09 11.94 -11.60
CA GLN A 44 6.80 11.46 -10.24
C GLN A 44 5.54 10.61 -10.22
N SER A 45 4.46 11.07 -10.85
CA SER A 45 3.23 10.27 -10.97
C SER A 45 3.49 8.93 -11.67
N THR A 46 4.36 8.91 -12.68
CA THR A 46 4.76 7.67 -13.36
C THR A 46 5.54 6.73 -12.45
N ALA A 47 6.54 7.25 -11.74
CA ALA A 47 7.35 6.48 -10.81
C ALA A 47 6.50 5.89 -9.68
N ASP A 48 5.60 6.69 -9.08
CA ASP A 48 4.70 6.26 -8.01
C ASP A 48 3.74 5.16 -8.49
N ALA A 49 3.12 5.33 -9.66
CA ALA A 49 2.23 4.33 -10.24
C ALA A 49 2.96 3.02 -10.55
N ALA A 50 4.16 3.11 -11.14
CA ALA A 50 4.99 1.95 -11.44
C ALA A 50 5.45 1.21 -10.17
N ALA A 51 5.92 1.94 -9.16
CA ALA A 51 6.33 1.36 -7.88
C ALA A 51 5.16 0.66 -7.19
N LEU A 52 4.01 1.33 -7.08
CA LEU A 52 2.83 0.75 -6.43
C LEU A 52 2.33 -0.49 -7.17
N ALA A 53 2.30 -0.46 -8.50
CA ALA A 53 1.89 -1.62 -9.29
C ALA A 53 2.85 -2.79 -9.10
N GLY A 54 4.16 -2.56 -9.21
CA GLY A 54 5.16 -3.61 -9.02
C GLY A 54 5.14 -4.22 -7.61
N ALA A 55 4.97 -3.40 -6.57
CA ALA A 55 4.90 -3.85 -5.18
C ALA A 55 3.74 -4.85 -4.94
N GLN A 56 2.68 -4.81 -5.74
CA GLN A 56 1.56 -5.76 -5.61
C GLN A 56 1.94 -7.21 -5.93
N VAL A 57 3.10 -7.50 -6.51
CA VAL A 57 3.52 -8.88 -6.80
C VAL A 57 4.74 -9.28 -5.98
N LEU A 58 5.26 -8.38 -5.15
CA LEU A 58 6.31 -8.70 -4.19
C LEU A 58 5.73 -9.34 -2.92
N PRO A 59 6.48 -10.20 -2.22
CA PRO A 59 7.76 -10.78 -2.63
C PRO A 59 7.61 -11.98 -3.60
N ASP A 60 6.39 -12.36 -3.97
CA ASP A 60 6.06 -13.58 -4.74
C ASP A 60 6.85 -13.72 -6.05
N SER A 61 7.01 -12.63 -6.81
CA SER A 61 7.72 -12.65 -8.09
C SER A 61 8.37 -11.32 -8.44
N TRP A 62 9.70 -11.31 -8.49
CA TRP A 62 10.45 -10.15 -8.99
C TRP A 62 10.21 -9.89 -10.48
N SER A 63 10.17 -10.93 -11.31
CA SER A 63 9.94 -10.76 -12.76
C SER A 63 8.54 -10.20 -13.04
N GLY A 64 7.53 -10.67 -12.30
CA GLY A 64 6.17 -10.14 -12.35
C GLY A 64 6.10 -8.69 -11.88
N ALA A 65 6.69 -8.37 -10.72
CA ALA A 65 6.77 -7.02 -10.18
C ALA A 65 7.42 -6.03 -11.16
N LYS A 66 8.54 -6.43 -11.77
CA LYS A 66 9.24 -5.63 -12.77
C LYS A 66 8.41 -5.42 -14.03
N SER A 67 7.79 -6.47 -14.55
CA SER A 67 6.93 -6.38 -15.75
C SER A 67 5.76 -5.43 -15.51
N LEU A 68 5.11 -5.53 -14.36
CA LEU A 68 3.96 -4.71 -14.01
C LEU A 68 4.35 -3.25 -13.76
N ALA A 69 5.51 -3.01 -13.13
CA ALA A 69 6.05 -1.66 -12.97
C ALA A 69 6.30 -0.98 -14.32
N LEU A 70 6.89 -1.70 -15.29
CA LEU A 70 7.13 -1.15 -16.64
C LEU A 70 5.80 -0.90 -17.38
N GLU A 71 4.84 -1.82 -17.30
CA GLU A 71 3.53 -1.65 -17.92
C GLU A 71 2.79 -0.40 -17.39
N TYR A 72 2.81 -0.20 -16.08
CA TYR A 72 2.19 0.97 -15.46
C TYR A 72 2.98 2.25 -15.74
N ALA A 73 4.31 2.18 -15.86
CA ALA A 73 5.10 3.32 -16.28
C ALA A 73 4.69 3.77 -17.69
N ASP A 74 4.57 2.85 -18.65
CA ASP A 74 4.18 3.15 -20.03
C ASP A 74 2.77 3.77 -20.11
N LYS A 75 1.83 3.28 -19.28
CA LYS A 75 0.48 3.86 -19.16
C LYS A 75 0.47 5.28 -18.56
N ASN A 76 1.50 5.66 -17.81
CA ASN A 76 1.59 6.96 -17.12
C ASN A 76 2.55 7.95 -17.78
N GLY A 77 3.04 7.67 -19.00
CA GLY A 77 3.89 8.57 -19.77
C GLY A 77 5.32 8.10 -19.98
N GLY A 78 5.68 6.91 -19.47
CA GLY A 78 6.94 6.25 -19.75
C GLY A 78 8.14 6.87 -19.02
N GLY A 79 9.32 6.80 -19.65
CA GLY A 79 10.56 7.30 -19.05
C GLY A 79 11.18 6.38 -17.99
N VAL A 80 10.70 5.13 -17.89
CA VAL A 80 11.26 4.10 -17.01
C VAL A 80 11.82 2.96 -17.86
N GLY A 81 13.13 2.75 -17.81
CA GLY A 81 13.80 1.65 -18.49
C GLY A 81 13.92 0.39 -17.64
N ASN A 82 14.31 -0.72 -18.27
CA ASN A 82 14.56 -1.99 -17.59
C ASN A 82 15.61 -1.90 -16.46
N GLY A 83 16.58 -0.99 -16.55
CA GLY A 83 17.61 -0.79 -15.52
C GLY A 83 17.21 0.20 -14.42
N ASP A 84 16.07 0.86 -14.59
CA ASP A 84 15.55 1.88 -13.68
C ASP A 84 14.57 1.30 -12.64
N VAL A 85 14.26 0.01 -12.75
CA VAL A 85 13.44 -0.76 -11.80
C VAL A 85 14.36 -1.72 -11.04
N LYS A 86 14.48 -1.54 -9.73
CA LYS A 86 15.42 -2.27 -8.87
C LYS A 86 14.71 -2.94 -7.69
N PRO A 87 15.11 -4.16 -7.30
CA PRO A 87 14.64 -4.77 -6.08
C PRO A 87 15.31 -4.07 -4.89
N ASP A 88 14.57 -3.96 -3.80
CA ASP A 88 15.04 -3.43 -2.54
C ASP A 88 14.42 -4.23 -1.37
N SER A 89 14.77 -3.92 -0.13
CA SER A 89 14.25 -4.63 1.04
C SER A 89 14.11 -3.68 2.22
N THR A 90 12.90 -3.62 2.80
CA THR A 90 12.60 -2.77 3.96
C THR A 90 12.37 -3.61 5.21
N PHE A 91 11.46 -4.58 5.16
CA PHE A 91 11.12 -5.45 6.31
C PHE A 91 11.56 -6.89 6.11
N ILE A 92 11.39 -7.42 4.90
CA ILE A 92 11.87 -8.73 4.48
C ILE A 92 12.60 -8.62 3.14
N ASN A 93 13.43 -9.61 2.83
CA ASN A 93 14.16 -9.63 1.57
C ASN A 93 13.21 -9.65 0.37
N GLY A 94 13.31 -8.64 -0.49
CA GLY A 94 12.56 -8.53 -1.74
C GLY A 94 11.11 -8.03 -1.60
N ASP A 95 10.74 -7.38 -0.49
CA ASP A 95 9.41 -6.78 -0.31
C ASP A 95 9.24 -5.39 -0.95
N THR A 96 10.34 -4.78 -1.34
CA THR A 96 10.38 -3.38 -1.79
C THR A 96 10.84 -3.31 -3.24
N ILE A 97 10.22 -2.40 -4.00
CA ILE A 97 10.62 -2.03 -5.35
C ILE A 97 10.99 -0.55 -5.37
N SER A 98 12.07 -0.22 -6.06
CA SER A 98 12.47 1.16 -6.34
C SER A 98 12.43 1.40 -7.85
N VAL A 99 11.76 2.49 -8.25
CA VAL A 99 11.56 2.88 -9.64
C VAL A 99 12.07 4.29 -9.85
N THR A 100 12.85 4.47 -10.92
CA THR A 100 13.30 5.76 -11.41
C THR A 100 12.62 6.08 -12.74
N ALA A 101 11.98 7.25 -12.84
CA ALA A 101 11.54 7.81 -14.11
C ALA A 101 12.45 8.97 -14.52
N LYS A 102 12.89 9.03 -15.77
CA LYS A 102 13.77 10.07 -16.29
C LYS A 102 13.48 10.43 -17.74
N GLN A 103 13.60 11.71 -18.06
CA GLN A 103 13.42 12.20 -19.42
C GLN A 103 14.25 13.46 -19.66
N ASP A 104 14.88 13.54 -20.83
CA ASP A 104 15.59 14.74 -21.26
C ASP A 104 14.60 15.76 -21.83
N GLN A 105 14.52 16.91 -21.17
CA GLN A 105 13.63 17.99 -21.58
C GLN A 105 14.44 19.13 -22.20
N PRO A 106 14.12 19.55 -23.43
CA PRO A 106 14.78 20.68 -24.06
C PRO A 106 14.40 21.99 -23.35
N GLY A 107 15.35 22.92 -23.31
CA GLY A 107 15.06 24.31 -23.00
C GLY A 107 14.53 25.05 -24.22
N ILE A 108 13.55 25.94 -24.04
CA ILE A 108 13.05 26.80 -25.12
C ILE A 108 13.90 28.07 -25.18
N PHE A 109 13.97 28.80 -24.06
CA PHE A 109 14.70 30.07 -24.00
C PHE A 109 16.09 29.94 -23.37
N SER A 110 16.30 28.97 -22.48
CA SER A 110 17.58 28.67 -21.84
C SER A 110 18.68 28.28 -22.83
N ARG A 111 18.30 27.93 -24.06
CA ARG A 111 19.23 27.70 -25.19
C ARG A 111 20.09 28.92 -25.51
N VAL A 112 19.56 30.13 -25.34
CA VAL A 112 20.31 31.38 -25.52
C VAL A 112 21.45 31.49 -24.50
N LEU A 113 21.29 30.87 -23.33
CA LEU A 113 22.29 30.78 -22.27
C LEU A 113 23.18 29.52 -22.37
N GLY A 114 23.05 28.74 -23.45
CA GLY A 114 23.82 27.51 -23.66
C GLY A 114 23.24 26.26 -22.99
N ILE A 115 22.11 26.35 -22.27
CA ILE A 115 21.42 25.20 -21.67
C ILE A 115 20.42 24.65 -22.68
N THR A 116 20.81 23.59 -23.38
CA THR A 116 20.00 23.00 -24.46
C THR A 116 19.02 21.95 -23.96
N THR A 117 19.41 21.15 -22.98
CA THR A 117 18.60 20.08 -22.39
C THR A 117 18.88 19.95 -20.90
N VAL A 118 17.89 19.49 -20.15
CA VAL A 118 18.00 19.11 -18.74
C VAL A 118 17.43 17.72 -18.57
N ASN A 119 18.18 16.84 -17.90
CA ASN A 119 17.66 15.54 -17.49
C ASN A 119 16.76 15.73 -16.27
N VAL A 120 15.45 15.55 -16.45
CA VAL A 120 14.48 15.57 -15.35
C VAL A 120 14.33 14.14 -14.83
N ARG A 121 14.40 13.98 -13.51
CA ARG A 121 14.32 12.70 -12.84
C ARG A 121 13.34 12.73 -11.68
N ALA A 122 12.65 11.62 -11.48
CA ALA A 122 11.82 11.32 -10.32
C ALA A 122 12.11 9.90 -9.84
N ASP A 123 11.99 9.69 -8.53
CA ASP A 123 12.25 8.41 -7.87
C ASP A 123 11.06 8.08 -6.96
N ALA A 124 10.68 6.81 -6.93
CA ALA A 124 9.63 6.29 -6.06
C ALA A 124 10.00 4.90 -5.56
N SER A 125 9.64 4.61 -4.32
CA SER A 125 9.77 3.27 -3.75
C SER A 125 8.45 2.86 -3.11
N ALA A 126 8.07 1.61 -3.30
CA ALA A 126 6.88 1.03 -2.70
C ALA A 126 7.22 -0.33 -2.09
N VAL A 127 6.62 -0.60 -0.94
CA VAL A 127 6.79 -1.85 -0.20
C VAL A 127 5.43 -2.51 -0.03
N ARG A 128 5.37 -3.83 -0.27
CA ARG A 128 4.26 -4.62 0.23
C ARG A 128 4.58 -5.00 1.67
N GLY A 129 4.10 -4.19 2.61
CA GLY A 129 4.19 -4.51 4.03
C GLY A 129 3.28 -5.69 4.37
N SER A 130 3.80 -6.67 5.10
CA SER A 130 2.98 -7.38 6.08
C SER A 130 2.85 -6.49 7.31
N PHE A 131 1.82 -6.67 8.13
CA PHE A 131 1.81 -6.03 9.46
C PHE A 131 3.16 -6.34 10.14
N THR A 132 3.77 -5.44 10.91
CA THR A 132 4.96 -5.80 11.69
C THR A 132 4.62 -5.59 13.16
N GLY A 133 4.68 -6.65 13.96
CA GLY A 133 4.26 -6.63 15.35
C GLY A 133 3.44 -7.85 15.77
N TRP A 134 2.61 -7.64 16.78
CA TRP A 134 1.71 -8.63 17.35
C TRP A 134 0.32 -7.99 17.40
N ALA A 135 -0.71 -8.78 17.11
CA ALA A 135 -2.08 -8.28 17.07
C ALA A 135 -2.92 -8.96 18.14
N LEU A 136 -3.69 -8.13 18.85
CA LEU A 136 -4.74 -8.59 19.74
C LEU A 136 -6.04 -8.70 18.95
N GLY A 137 -6.76 -9.81 19.10
CA GLY A 137 -8.07 -9.97 18.49
C GLY A 137 -8.07 -10.51 17.06
N LEU A 138 -6.92 -11.00 16.56
CA LEU A 138 -6.90 -11.94 15.44
C LEU A 138 -7.64 -13.20 15.87
N ALA A 139 -8.70 -13.57 15.14
CA ALA A 139 -9.34 -14.85 15.39
C ALA A 139 -8.56 -15.99 14.71
N PRO A 140 -8.54 -17.19 15.32
CA PRO A 140 -7.92 -18.39 14.76
C PRO A 140 -8.80 -19.02 13.67
N TRP A 141 -9.34 -18.20 12.77
CA TRP A 141 -10.12 -18.58 11.61
C TRP A 141 -9.51 -17.94 10.38
N VAL A 142 -9.70 -18.57 9.22
CA VAL A 142 -9.27 -18.03 7.94
C VAL A 142 -10.38 -18.17 6.93
N ILE A 143 -10.35 -17.31 5.91
CA ILE A 143 -11.26 -17.41 4.78
C ILE A 143 -10.49 -17.34 3.48
N ASP A 144 -10.93 -18.12 2.51
CA ASP A 144 -10.46 -18.02 1.14
C ASP A 144 -10.96 -16.72 0.50
N LYS A 145 -10.04 -16.00 -0.16
CA LYS A 145 -10.34 -14.73 -0.83
C LYS A 145 -11.61 -14.73 -1.71
N PRO A 146 -11.90 -15.76 -2.55
CA PRO A 146 -13.10 -15.75 -3.38
C PRO A 146 -14.42 -15.95 -2.60
N SER A 147 -14.39 -16.44 -1.37
CA SER A 147 -15.60 -16.59 -0.53
C SER A 147 -15.99 -15.32 0.23
N VAL A 148 -15.14 -14.28 0.22
CA VAL A 148 -15.49 -12.98 0.83
C VAL A 148 -16.41 -12.21 -0.12
N LYS A 149 -17.72 -12.26 0.15
CA LYS A 149 -18.72 -11.44 -0.55
C LYS A 149 -19.36 -10.45 0.41
N TYR A 150 -19.44 -9.20 -0.04
CA TYR A 150 -20.04 -8.14 0.76
C TYR A 150 -21.51 -8.45 1.07
N GLN A 151 -21.93 -8.24 2.32
CA GLN A 151 -23.28 -8.50 2.85
C GLN A 151 -23.74 -9.97 2.82
N GLU A 152 -22.86 -10.92 2.56
CA GLU A 152 -23.18 -12.35 2.67
C GLU A 152 -22.82 -12.87 4.06
N LEU A 153 -23.65 -13.76 4.62
CA LEU A 153 -23.33 -14.46 5.86
C LEU A 153 -22.31 -15.55 5.57
N ILE A 154 -21.21 -15.55 6.34
CA ILE A 154 -20.11 -16.49 6.19
C ILE A 154 -19.97 -17.31 7.47
N THR A 155 -19.89 -18.63 7.32
CA THR A 155 -19.66 -19.57 8.42
C THR A 155 -18.17 -19.87 8.55
N PHE A 156 -17.53 -19.36 9.59
CA PHE A 156 -16.10 -19.59 9.86
C PHE A 156 -15.82 -20.87 10.64
N LYS A 157 -16.74 -21.28 11.51
CA LYS A 157 -16.62 -22.48 12.34
C LYS A 157 -17.81 -23.40 12.09
N VAL A 158 -17.52 -24.64 11.71
CA VAL A 158 -18.54 -25.65 11.39
C VAL A 158 -18.81 -26.58 12.57
N GLU A 159 -19.97 -27.23 12.57
CA GLU A 159 -20.33 -28.21 13.59
C GLU A 159 -19.76 -29.62 13.29
N SER A 160 -19.99 -30.55 14.21
CA SER A 160 -19.60 -31.95 14.04
C SER A 160 -20.44 -32.62 12.96
N GLY A 161 -19.85 -32.79 11.77
CA GLY A 161 -20.48 -33.43 10.61
C GLY A 161 -20.17 -32.70 9.30
N ASP A 162 -19.92 -31.39 9.39
CA ASP A 162 -19.67 -30.50 8.24
C ASP A 162 -18.19 -30.13 8.11
N GLN A 163 -17.30 -31.01 8.55
CA GLN A 163 -15.85 -30.78 8.54
C GLN A 163 -15.35 -30.54 7.12
N ALA A 164 -14.54 -29.49 6.94
CA ALA A 164 -13.91 -29.19 5.65
C ALA A 164 -12.89 -30.28 5.23
N SER A 165 -12.31 -30.98 6.20
CA SER A 165 -11.39 -32.11 6.05
C SER A 165 -11.37 -32.89 7.37
N PRO A 166 -11.04 -34.20 7.42
CA PRO A 166 -11.01 -34.96 8.66
C PRO A 166 -10.23 -34.26 9.78
N GLY A 167 -10.94 -33.86 10.84
CA GLY A 167 -10.37 -33.17 11.99
C GLY A 167 -10.24 -31.64 11.85
N ASN A 168 -10.57 -31.05 10.70
CA ASN A 168 -10.56 -29.59 10.49
C ASN A 168 -11.98 -29.01 10.50
N PHE A 169 -12.23 -28.07 11.41
CA PHE A 169 -13.52 -27.42 11.64
C PHE A 169 -13.48 -25.91 11.35
N GLY A 170 -12.50 -25.46 10.55
CA GLY A 170 -12.31 -24.05 10.17
C GLY A 170 -11.33 -23.28 11.06
N GLY A 171 -10.64 -23.97 11.97
CA GLY A 171 -9.62 -23.39 12.84
C GLY A 171 -8.22 -23.45 12.24
N VAL A 172 -7.42 -22.40 12.48
CA VAL A 172 -5.97 -22.41 12.22
C VAL A 172 -5.19 -22.17 13.50
N ASP A 173 -4.00 -22.74 13.58
CA ASP A 173 -3.09 -22.55 14.69
C ASP A 173 -2.20 -21.34 14.41
N LEU A 174 -2.55 -20.20 15.02
CA LEU A 174 -1.80 -18.96 14.86
C LEU A 174 -0.60 -18.94 15.83
N PRO A 175 0.56 -18.41 15.42
CA PRO A 175 1.70 -18.27 16.31
C PRO A 175 1.37 -17.29 17.44
N VAL A 176 1.79 -17.59 18.67
CA VAL A 176 1.45 -16.82 19.88
C VAL A 176 2.68 -16.17 20.50
N LYS A 177 2.59 -14.87 20.78
CA LYS A 177 3.69 -14.06 21.34
C LYS A 177 4.14 -14.55 22.70
N GLU A 178 3.19 -14.89 23.56
CA GLU A 178 3.43 -15.41 24.91
C GLU A 178 4.21 -16.74 24.88
N LYS A 179 4.25 -17.44 23.73
CA LYS A 179 5.03 -18.65 23.48
C LYS A 179 6.24 -18.42 22.58
N GLY A 180 6.76 -17.20 22.51
CA GLY A 180 7.93 -16.87 21.69
C GLY A 180 7.67 -16.96 20.18
N CYS A 181 6.42 -16.72 19.76
CA CYS A 181 5.95 -16.89 18.38
C CYS A 181 5.97 -18.34 17.86
N GLY A 182 5.88 -19.32 18.76
CA GLY A 182 5.54 -20.69 18.40
C GLY A 182 4.04 -20.85 18.13
N TYR A 183 3.69 -21.82 17.28
CA TYR A 183 2.31 -22.26 17.09
C TYR A 183 1.74 -22.83 18.39
N ALA A 184 0.55 -22.37 18.77
CA ALA A 184 -0.10 -22.72 20.01
C ALA A 184 -1.26 -23.69 19.75
N SER A 185 -0.88 -24.96 19.64
CA SER A 185 -1.84 -26.05 19.48
C SER A 185 -2.56 -26.38 20.79
N GLY A 186 -3.89 -26.43 20.75
CA GLY A 186 -4.70 -26.82 21.92
C GLY A 186 -6.01 -26.07 22.07
N GLY A 187 -6.96 -26.69 22.77
CA GLY A 187 -8.26 -26.08 23.05
C GLY A 187 -8.20 -24.80 23.87
N ASN A 188 -7.27 -24.72 24.84
CA ASN A 188 -7.12 -23.54 25.70
C ASN A 188 -6.47 -22.37 24.94
N ASP A 189 -5.43 -22.63 24.16
CA ASP A 189 -4.76 -21.60 23.36
C ASP A 189 -5.70 -21.01 22.29
N TYR A 190 -6.46 -21.89 21.63
CA TYR A 190 -7.52 -21.50 20.70
C TYR A 190 -8.59 -20.62 21.38
N TYR A 191 -9.02 -21.01 22.59
CA TYR A 191 -9.97 -20.25 23.38
C TYR A 191 -9.39 -18.88 23.78
N ASP A 192 -8.16 -18.83 24.26
CA ASP A 192 -7.51 -17.60 24.75
C ASP A 192 -7.27 -16.60 23.60
N MET A 193 -6.99 -17.09 22.40
CA MET A 193 -6.90 -16.25 21.19
C MET A 193 -8.23 -15.56 20.88
N ILE A 194 -9.33 -16.30 20.92
CA ILE A 194 -10.68 -15.73 20.69
C ILE A 194 -11.04 -14.75 21.81
N ALA A 195 -10.80 -15.14 23.07
CA ALA A 195 -11.11 -14.34 24.25
C ALA A 195 -10.20 -13.10 24.43
N ARG A 196 -9.26 -12.84 23.50
CA ARG A 196 -8.29 -11.73 23.56
C ARG A 196 -7.40 -11.77 24.80
N ARG A 197 -7.01 -12.97 25.24
CA ARG A 197 -6.09 -13.18 26.37
C ARG A 197 -4.64 -13.34 25.93
N THR A 198 -4.42 -13.72 24.68
CA THR A 198 -3.10 -13.88 24.06
C THR A 198 -2.97 -13.02 22.81
N HIS A 199 -1.74 -12.75 22.40
CA HIS A 199 -1.44 -11.97 21.21
C HIS A 199 -0.91 -12.89 20.11
N SER A 200 -1.52 -12.83 18.93
CA SER A 200 -1.00 -13.54 17.77
C SER A 200 0.24 -12.80 17.26
N CYS A 201 1.33 -13.54 17.07
CA CYS A 201 2.47 -13.09 16.31
C CYS A 201 2.12 -12.99 14.84
N LEU A 202 3.00 -12.33 14.10
CA LEU A 202 2.81 -12.13 12.70
C LEU A 202 2.76 -13.44 11.90
N VAL A 203 1.83 -13.49 10.95
CA VAL A 203 1.86 -14.43 9.84
C VAL A 203 2.28 -13.66 8.59
N ASN A 204 3.30 -14.15 7.89
CA ASN A 204 3.78 -13.51 6.67
C ASN A 204 2.94 -13.91 5.46
N VAL A 205 2.90 -13.04 4.45
CA VAL A 205 2.36 -13.39 3.13
C VAL A 205 3.14 -14.60 2.59
N ASN A 206 2.43 -15.60 2.08
CA ASN A 206 2.94 -16.92 1.66
C ASN A 206 3.52 -17.82 2.77
N GLN A 207 3.34 -17.48 4.05
CA GLN A 207 3.63 -18.43 5.12
C GLN A 207 2.53 -19.50 5.17
N ASP A 208 2.94 -20.75 5.24
CA ASP A 208 2.05 -21.87 5.57
C ASP A 208 1.79 -21.91 7.08
N VAL A 209 0.51 -21.87 7.47
CA VAL A 209 0.09 -21.98 8.87
C VAL A 209 -0.67 -23.27 9.09
N PRO A 210 -0.38 -24.03 10.17
CA PRO A 210 -1.07 -25.27 10.45
C PRO A 210 -2.56 -25.08 10.74
N VAL A 211 -3.36 -26.07 10.36
CA VAL A 211 -4.77 -26.14 10.78
C VAL A 211 -4.86 -26.58 12.24
N GLU A 212 -5.82 -26.03 12.98
CA GLU A 212 -6.04 -26.38 14.38
C GLU A 212 -7.09 -27.50 14.46
N PRO A 213 -6.71 -28.72 14.89
CA PRO A 213 -7.60 -29.87 14.82
C PRO A 213 -8.65 -29.89 15.95
N GLY A 214 -9.81 -30.48 15.64
CA GLY A 214 -10.91 -30.75 16.56
C GLY A 214 -12.02 -29.70 16.54
N ASN A 215 -13.20 -30.07 17.04
CA ASN A 215 -14.43 -29.24 16.98
C ASN A 215 -14.39 -27.97 17.83
N LYS A 216 -13.44 -27.87 18.77
CA LYS A 216 -13.27 -26.72 19.70
C LYS A 216 -14.61 -26.25 20.30
N ALA A 217 -15.27 -27.14 21.05
CA ALA A 217 -16.63 -26.89 21.56
C ALA A 217 -16.80 -25.58 22.36
N ALA A 218 -15.72 -25.05 22.95
CA ALA A 218 -15.71 -23.81 23.73
C ALA A 218 -15.70 -22.51 22.89
N THR A 219 -15.80 -22.57 21.55
CA THR A 219 -15.81 -21.37 20.68
C THR A 219 -16.85 -20.35 21.11
N GLY A 220 -18.10 -20.78 21.37
CA GLY A 220 -19.18 -19.87 21.75
C GLY A 220 -18.91 -19.16 23.08
N THR A 221 -18.39 -19.90 24.06
CA THR A 221 -17.98 -19.36 25.36
C THR A 221 -16.85 -18.36 25.20
N ALA A 222 -15.85 -18.65 24.38
CA ALA A 222 -14.72 -17.73 24.14
C ALA A 222 -15.17 -16.41 23.50
N VAL A 223 -16.11 -16.45 22.55
CA VAL A 223 -16.70 -15.25 21.93
C VAL A 223 -17.47 -14.43 22.96
N SER A 224 -18.25 -15.09 23.81
CA SER A 224 -18.97 -14.44 24.92
C SER A 224 -18.02 -13.80 25.93
N ASP A 225 -16.95 -14.49 26.31
CA ASP A 225 -15.99 -14.02 27.32
C ASP A 225 -15.11 -12.87 26.81
N ARG A 226 -14.97 -12.72 25.48
CA ARG A 226 -14.39 -11.51 24.88
C ARG A 226 -15.29 -10.28 25.03
N GLY A 227 -16.58 -10.47 25.35
CA GLY A 227 -17.58 -9.41 25.48
C GLY A 227 -18.42 -9.16 24.22
N ALA A 228 -18.39 -10.07 23.23
CA ALA A 228 -19.24 -9.95 22.05
C ALA A 228 -20.71 -10.19 22.41
N VAL A 229 -21.62 -9.43 21.80
CA VAL A 229 -23.06 -9.47 22.09
C VAL A 229 -23.85 -9.99 20.89
N LYS A 230 -24.97 -10.65 21.15
CA LYS A 230 -25.91 -11.10 20.11
C LYS A 230 -27.35 -10.80 20.58
N PRO A 231 -28.16 -10.04 19.82
CA PRO A 231 -27.86 -9.41 18.53
C PRO A 231 -26.92 -8.21 18.65
N PHE A 232 -26.10 -7.98 17.62
CA PHE A 232 -25.24 -6.81 17.49
C PHE A 232 -25.65 -6.03 16.23
N ASP A 233 -25.79 -4.71 16.35
CA ASP A 233 -26.00 -3.83 15.21
C ASP A 233 -24.65 -3.38 14.63
N PRO A 234 -24.23 -3.88 13.46
CA PRO A 234 -22.94 -3.51 12.87
C PRO A 234 -22.87 -2.03 12.48
N TYR A 235 -24.00 -1.37 12.21
CA TYR A 235 -24.01 0.05 11.85
C TYR A 235 -23.69 0.97 13.03
N SER A 236 -23.77 0.47 14.26
CA SER A 236 -23.39 1.21 15.47
C SER A 236 -21.90 1.58 15.52
N ILE A 237 -21.05 0.88 14.75
CA ILE A 237 -19.59 1.07 14.72
C ILE A 237 -19.07 1.41 13.31
N LEU A 238 -19.95 1.79 12.39
CA LEU A 238 -19.58 2.15 11.02
C LEU A 238 -19.89 3.62 10.76
N THR A 239 -18.93 4.31 10.15
CA THR A 239 -19.14 5.63 9.53
C THR A 239 -18.85 5.52 8.04
N THR A 240 -19.29 6.50 7.26
CA THR A 240 -18.95 6.60 5.84
C THR A 240 -17.87 7.67 5.66
N ASP A 241 -16.82 7.37 4.89
CA ASP A 241 -15.84 8.37 4.50
C ASP A 241 -16.36 9.32 3.39
N ALA A 242 -15.56 10.33 3.03
CA ALA A 242 -15.91 11.30 2.01
C ALA A 242 -16.16 10.69 0.60
N ASN A 243 -15.75 9.44 0.39
CA ASN A 243 -15.88 8.71 -0.87
C ASN A 243 -17.00 7.66 -0.84
N GLY A 244 -17.78 7.59 0.25
CA GLY A 244 -18.89 6.65 0.37
C GLY A 244 -18.50 5.28 0.91
N HIS A 245 -17.26 5.07 1.37
CA HIS A 245 -16.83 3.76 1.90
C HIS A 245 -17.12 3.63 3.40
N PRO A 246 -17.57 2.46 3.87
CA PRO A 246 -17.73 2.20 5.30
C PRO A 246 -16.37 2.10 5.99
N GLN A 247 -16.22 2.79 7.11
CA GLN A 247 -15.05 2.82 7.98
C GLN A 247 -15.47 2.41 9.39
N ILE A 248 -14.69 1.55 10.03
CA ILE A 248 -14.93 1.14 11.41
C ILE A 248 -14.53 2.30 12.34
N THR A 249 -15.45 2.74 13.20
CA THR A 249 -15.20 3.83 14.16
C THR A 249 -14.59 3.33 15.48
N ASP A 250 -14.83 2.07 15.83
CA ASP A 250 -14.31 1.44 17.05
C ASP A 250 -13.73 0.06 16.74
N TYR A 251 -12.42 0.02 16.48
CA TYR A 251 -11.67 -1.21 16.25
C TYR A 251 -11.52 -2.08 17.50
N ASN A 252 -11.70 -1.50 18.69
CA ASN A 252 -11.56 -2.22 19.96
C ASN A 252 -12.86 -2.91 20.39
N ASN A 253 -13.98 -2.65 19.71
CA ASN A 253 -15.26 -3.26 20.00
C ASN A 253 -15.14 -4.80 20.05
N PRO A 254 -15.67 -5.49 21.08
CA PRO A 254 -15.60 -6.94 21.19
C PRO A 254 -16.15 -7.72 19.99
N ASN A 255 -17.13 -7.14 19.27
CA ASN A 255 -17.74 -7.75 18.09
C ASN A 255 -16.88 -7.61 16.83
N VAL A 256 -15.83 -6.76 16.87
CA VAL A 256 -14.86 -6.63 15.78
C VAL A 256 -13.81 -7.72 15.89
N VAL A 257 -13.59 -8.42 14.79
CA VAL A 257 -12.62 -9.50 14.67
C VAL A 257 -11.81 -9.28 13.41
N VAL A 258 -10.49 -9.45 13.50
CA VAL A 258 -9.63 -9.48 12.32
C VAL A 258 -9.47 -10.93 11.91
N ILE A 259 -9.83 -11.23 10.66
CA ILE A 259 -9.75 -12.56 10.08
C ILE A 259 -8.76 -12.51 8.93
N PRO A 260 -7.68 -13.29 8.97
CA PRO A 260 -6.76 -13.38 7.85
C PRO A 260 -7.38 -14.02 6.61
N ILE A 261 -6.92 -13.58 5.45
CA ILE A 261 -7.34 -14.11 4.15
C ILE A 261 -6.24 -15.04 3.61
N ILE A 262 -6.66 -16.21 3.12
CA ILE A 262 -5.77 -17.22 2.55
C ILE A 262 -6.01 -17.42 1.05
N LYS A 263 -4.99 -17.95 0.37
CA LYS A 263 -4.99 -18.28 -1.06
C LYS A 263 -5.96 -19.43 -1.34
N THR A 264 -5.75 -20.58 -0.67
CA THR A 264 -6.56 -21.80 -0.78
C THR A 264 -6.32 -22.72 0.41
N PHE A 265 -7.31 -23.51 0.82
CA PHE A 265 -7.08 -24.66 1.69
C PHE A 265 -6.44 -25.80 0.88
N HIS A 266 -5.25 -26.28 1.26
CA HIS A 266 -4.70 -27.50 0.68
C HIS A 266 -5.30 -28.74 1.36
N GLN A 267 -5.34 -29.89 0.66
CA GLN A 267 -5.65 -31.20 1.26
C GLN A 267 -4.51 -31.71 2.15
N GLY A 268 -4.03 -30.84 3.04
CA GLY A 268 -2.87 -30.99 3.90
C GLY A 268 -3.02 -30.02 5.05
N SER A 269 -2.29 -30.25 6.13
CA SER A 269 -2.44 -29.60 7.42
C SER A 269 -2.08 -28.11 7.44
N SER A 270 -2.01 -27.39 6.31
CA SER A 270 -1.58 -25.99 6.24
C SER A 270 -2.35 -25.13 5.23
N SER A 271 -2.30 -23.80 5.41
CA SER A 271 -2.89 -22.81 4.50
C SER A 271 -1.97 -21.59 4.29
N PRO A 272 -1.72 -21.16 3.04
CA PRO A 272 -0.89 -20.00 2.71
C PRO A 272 -1.67 -18.68 2.72
N PHE A 273 -1.09 -17.63 3.30
CA PHE A 273 -1.67 -16.28 3.43
C PHE A 273 -1.37 -15.41 2.21
N THR A 274 -2.24 -14.44 1.90
CA THR A 274 -2.13 -13.56 0.72
C THR A 274 -2.13 -12.08 1.02
#